data_AF-A0A928YSF0-F1
#
_entry.id   AF-A0A928YSF0-F1
#
_cell.length_a   1.000
_cell.length_b   1.000
_cell.length_c   1.000
_cell.angle_alpha   90.00
_cell.angle_beta   90.00
_cell.angle_gamma   90.00
#
_symmetry.space_group_name_H-M   'P 1'
#
loop_
_entity.id
_entity.type
_entity.pdbx_description
1 polymer ?
#
loop_
_entity_poly.entity_id
_entity_poly.type
_entity_poly.pdbx_seq_one_letter_code
_entity_poly.pdbx_strand_id
1 'polypeptide(L)'
;MTKCIYCGEIANTKDHVPPKGLIRQINRDNLWKVESCRNCNNGASRDEEYFRLMIVGALCHTEEADELFDGPISRSMEKRPAKEDWLFNSLGQTEGKPYIEWATETLQRVALKIAAGLAHKISVEPPQSNSSFTLEESEGRGEYEMWAPDFSFSYFQGRWELWFFDSVKIVIKPA
;
A
#
# COMPACT_ATOMS: atom_id res chain seq x y z
N MET A 1 15.06 -24.75 4.47
CA MET A 1 15.41 -23.33 4.23
C MET A 1 14.20 -22.68 3.60
N THR A 2 13.72 -21.56 4.15
CA THR A 2 12.49 -20.92 3.65
C THR A 2 12.83 -19.96 2.50
N LYS A 3 11.96 -19.89 1.50
CA LYS A 3 12.13 -19.02 0.34
C LYS A 3 11.35 -17.72 0.52
N CYS A 4 11.89 -16.64 -0.02
CA CYS A 4 11.24 -15.35 -0.17
C CYS A 4 10.02 -15.53 -1.07
N ILE A 5 8.83 -15.14 -0.61
CA ILE A 5 7.62 -15.30 -1.40
C ILE A 5 7.60 -14.42 -2.66
N TYR A 6 8.42 -13.36 -2.68
CA TYR A 6 8.43 -12.37 -3.76
C TYR A 6 9.40 -12.71 -4.90
N CYS A 7 10.53 -13.35 -4.60
CA CYS A 7 11.57 -13.61 -5.59
C CYS A 7 12.15 -15.04 -5.58
N GLY A 8 11.75 -15.89 -4.64
CA GLY A 8 12.22 -17.28 -4.54
C GLY A 8 13.61 -17.46 -3.92
N GLU A 9 14.37 -16.39 -3.69
CA GLU A 9 15.65 -16.41 -2.98
C GLU A 9 15.51 -16.83 -1.52
N ILE A 10 16.61 -17.03 -0.81
CA ILE A 10 16.60 -17.36 0.62
C ILE A 10 15.93 -16.24 1.43
N ALA A 11 14.88 -16.59 2.18
CA ALA A 11 14.26 -15.68 3.15
C ALA A 11 15.14 -15.55 4.40
N ASN A 12 15.38 -14.31 4.82
CA ASN A 12 16.16 -13.98 6.02
C ASN A 12 15.52 -12.85 6.85
N THR A 13 14.30 -12.44 6.48
CA THR A 13 13.49 -11.45 7.19
C THR A 13 12.02 -11.84 7.12
N LYS A 14 11.17 -11.11 7.85
CA LYS A 14 9.72 -11.18 7.73
C LYS A 14 9.19 -9.82 7.31
N ASP A 15 8.32 -9.81 6.31
CA ASP A 15 7.70 -8.61 5.75
C ASP A 15 6.24 -8.53 6.20
N HIS A 16 5.72 -7.32 6.44
CA HIS A 16 4.33 -7.13 6.89
C HIS A 16 3.40 -6.96 5.68
N VAL A 17 2.24 -7.58 5.75
CA VAL A 17 1.22 -7.50 4.71
C VAL A 17 -0.11 -7.05 5.33
N PRO A 18 -0.59 -5.84 5.04
CA PRO A 18 0.09 -4.76 4.30
C PRO A 18 1.30 -4.21 5.08
N PRO A 19 2.18 -3.41 4.42
CA PRO A 19 3.27 -2.72 5.07
C PRO A 19 2.81 -1.90 6.28
N LYS A 20 3.52 -2.03 7.41
CA LYS A 20 3.23 -1.32 8.66
C LYS A 20 3.04 0.19 8.50
N GLY A 21 3.76 0.79 7.55
CA GLY A 21 3.66 2.20 7.26
C GLY A 21 2.25 2.63 6.87
N LEU A 22 1.47 1.75 6.23
CA LEU A 22 0.13 2.01 5.70
C LEU A 22 -0.99 1.79 6.71
N ILE A 23 -0.67 1.47 7.97
CA ILE A 23 -1.63 1.12 9.03
C ILE A 23 -1.41 2.02 10.24
N ARG A 24 -2.49 2.43 10.93
CA ARG A 24 -2.37 3.24 12.16
C ARG A 24 -1.58 2.50 13.21
N GLN A 25 -0.80 3.23 13.99
CA GLN A 25 0.13 2.64 14.96
C GLN A 25 -0.56 1.71 15.96
N ILE A 26 -1.76 2.09 16.41
CA ILE A 26 -2.59 1.30 17.34
C ILE A 26 -3.00 -0.08 16.79
N ASN A 27 -3.00 -0.25 15.47
CA ASN A 27 -3.49 -1.45 14.79
C ASN A 27 -2.36 -2.35 14.22
N ARG A 28 -1.09 -2.12 14.58
CA ARG A 28 0.07 -2.78 13.94
C ARG A 28 0.47 -4.13 14.53
N ASP A 29 -0.02 -4.50 15.70
CA ASP A 29 0.53 -5.62 16.47
C ASP A 29 0.23 -6.99 15.84
N ASN A 30 -0.87 -7.11 15.11
CA ASN A 30 -1.37 -8.38 14.55
C ASN A 30 -1.28 -8.45 13.01
N LEU A 31 -0.53 -7.56 12.37
CA LEU A 31 -0.37 -7.60 10.92
C LEU A 31 0.28 -8.92 10.47
N TRP A 32 -0.27 -9.48 9.38
CA TRP A 32 0.28 -10.67 8.76
C TRP A 32 1.75 -10.48 8.42
N LYS A 33 2.51 -11.57 8.50
CA LYS A 33 3.91 -11.57 8.08
C LYS A 33 4.20 -12.73 7.14
N VAL A 34 4.97 -12.43 6.10
CA VAL A 34 5.43 -13.39 5.11
C VAL A 34 6.95 -13.47 5.08
N GLU A 35 7.46 -14.62 4.67
CA GLU A 35 8.90 -14.87 4.58
C GLU A 35 9.48 -14.10 3.38
N SER A 36 10.48 -13.27 3.64
CA SER A 36 11.02 -12.34 2.64
C SER A 36 12.53 -12.23 2.77
N CYS A 37 13.21 -12.00 1.64
CA CYS A 37 14.61 -11.61 1.66
C CYS A 37 14.73 -10.11 1.98
N ARG A 38 15.85 -9.71 2.59
CA ARG A 38 16.11 -8.30 2.92
C ARG A 38 15.96 -7.36 1.72
N ASN A 39 16.30 -7.80 0.51
CA ASN A 39 16.21 -6.98 -0.70
C ASN A 39 14.74 -6.69 -1.08
N CYS A 40 13.85 -7.68 -1.06
CA CYS A 40 12.43 -7.45 -1.35
C CYS A 40 11.73 -6.66 -0.25
N ASN A 41 12.05 -6.97 1.02
CA ASN A 41 11.47 -6.27 2.18
C ASN A 41 11.86 -4.78 2.20
N ASN A 42 13.16 -4.46 2.11
CA ASN A 42 13.64 -3.09 2.20
C ASN A 42 13.65 -2.34 0.86
N GLY A 43 13.64 -3.04 -0.27
CA GLY A 43 13.68 -2.44 -1.60
C GLY A 43 12.41 -1.67 -1.94
N ALA A 44 11.27 -2.06 -1.35
CA ALA A 44 9.98 -1.42 -1.58
C ALA A 44 9.74 -0.17 -0.69
N SER A 45 10.61 0.15 0.26
CA SER A 45 10.32 1.15 1.29
C SER A 45 10.03 2.56 0.74
N ARG A 46 10.67 2.95 -0.38
CA ARG A 46 10.41 4.25 -1.04
C ARG A 46 9.04 4.27 -1.72
N ASP A 47 8.70 3.18 -2.39
CA ASP A 47 7.44 3.04 -3.11
C ASP A 47 6.26 2.98 -2.12
N GLU A 48 6.42 2.25 -1.02
CA GLU A 48 5.42 2.16 0.07
C GLU A 48 5.19 3.49 0.76
N GLU A 49 6.25 4.28 0.94
CA GLU A 49 6.12 5.62 1.49
C GLU A 49 5.37 6.55 0.56
N TYR A 50 5.64 6.49 -0.75
CA TYR A 50 4.87 7.23 -1.75
C TYR A 50 3.40 6.81 -1.76
N PHE A 51 3.15 5.50 -1.74
CA PHE A 51 1.80 4.93 -1.66
C PHE A 51 1.02 5.43 -0.45
N ARG A 52 1.71 5.62 0.69
CA ARG A 52 1.09 6.17 1.89
C ARG A 52 0.69 7.63 1.73
N LEU A 53 1.57 8.46 1.17
CA LEU A 53 1.27 9.88 0.93
C LEU A 53 0.05 10.03 0.01
N MET A 54 -0.05 9.13 -0.96
CA MET A 54 -1.18 8.99 -1.85
C MET A 54 -2.49 8.63 -1.15
N ILE A 55 -2.48 7.62 -0.29
CA ILE A 55 -3.65 7.28 0.54
C ILE A 55 -4.04 8.47 1.42
N VAL A 56 -3.09 9.13 2.09
CA VAL A 56 -3.37 10.31 2.92
C VAL A 56 -3.94 11.46 2.09
N GLY A 57 -3.41 11.73 0.90
CA GLY A 57 -3.95 12.73 0.00
C GLY A 57 -5.39 12.43 -0.42
N ALA A 58 -5.70 11.17 -0.71
CA ALA A 58 -7.06 10.73 -1.03
C ALA A 58 -8.02 10.83 0.18
N LEU A 59 -7.49 10.82 1.40
CA LEU A 59 -8.24 10.86 2.66
C LEU A 59 -8.18 12.22 3.36
N CYS A 60 -7.63 13.28 2.76
CA CYS A 60 -7.29 14.54 3.44
C CYS A 60 -8.45 15.28 4.14
N HIS A 61 -9.67 14.74 4.08
CA HIS A 61 -10.87 15.24 4.75
C HIS A 61 -11.33 14.34 5.91
N THR A 62 -10.55 13.33 6.32
CA THR A 62 -10.91 12.36 7.36
C THR A 62 -9.90 12.34 8.52
N GLU A 63 -10.34 11.94 9.72
CA GLU A 63 -9.46 11.84 10.90
C GLU A 63 -8.35 10.79 10.72
N GLU A 64 -8.58 9.76 9.90
CA GLU A 64 -7.58 8.74 9.58
C GLU A 64 -6.37 9.31 8.82
N ALA A 65 -6.60 10.33 7.98
CA ALA A 65 -5.52 11.04 7.31
C ALA A 65 -4.64 11.78 8.30
N ASP A 66 -5.23 12.45 9.29
CA ASP A 66 -4.49 13.16 10.35
C ASP A 66 -3.59 12.19 11.12
N GLU A 67 -4.09 11.02 11.53
CA GLU A 67 -3.29 10.03 12.27
C GLU A 67 -2.09 9.47 11.45
N LEU A 68 -2.31 9.23 10.15
CA LEU A 68 -1.24 8.80 9.23
C LEU A 68 -0.24 9.92 8.94
N PHE A 69 -0.72 11.16 8.88
CA PHE A 69 0.08 12.34 8.62
C PHE A 69 0.94 12.71 9.85
N ASP A 70 0.32 12.90 11.01
CA ASP A 70 0.95 13.29 12.28
C ASP A 70 1.90 12.23 12.84
N GLY A 71 1.72 10.98 12.41
CA GLY A 71 2.58 9.86 12.79
C GLY A 71 3.81 9.69 11.88
N PRO A 72 3.82 8.67 11.00
CA PRO A 72 5.01 8.27 10.27
C PRO A 72 5.37 9.17 9.07
N ILE A 73 4.47 10.05 8.59
CA ILE A 73 4.74 10.98 7.49
C ILE A 73 5.44 12.24 8.00
N SER A 74 4.91 12.92 9.02
CA SER A 74 5.54 14.09 9.66
C SER A 74 6.98 13.79 10.04
N ARG A 75 7.21 12.68 10.77
CA ARG A 75 8.54 12.22 11.16
C ARG A 75 9.47 11.87 9.99
N SER A 76 8.92 11.50 8.84
CA SER A 76 9.72 11.20 7.64
C SER A 76 10.08 12.48 6.87
N MET A 77 9.14 13.42 6.78
CA MET A 77 9.33 14.73 6.17
C MET A 77 10.34 15.57 6.97
N GLU A 78 10.20 15.64 8.28
CA GLU A 78 11.17 16.31 9.19
C GLU A 78 12.60 15.79 9.01
N LYS A 79 12.77 14.49 8.76
CA LYS A 79 14.09 13.87 8.58
C LYS A 79 14.66 14.05 7.18
N ARG A 80 13.84 14.39 6.18
CA ARG A 80 14.22 14.45 4.76
C ARG A 80 13.45 15.56 4.02
N PRO A 81 13.86 16.83 4.17
CA PRO A 81 13.20 17.98 3.54
C PRO A 81 13.05 17.86 2.01
N ALA A 82 14.05 17.26 1.34
CA ALA A 82 14.02 17.01 -0.11
C ALA A 82 12.83 16.13 -0.58
N LYS A 83 12.13 15.44 0.32
CA LYS A 83 10.90 14.71 0.00
C LYS A 83 9.65 15.57 0.02
N GLU A 84 9.62 16.56 0.89
CA GLU A 84 8.60 17.60 0.87
C GLU A 84 8.68 18.33 -0.47
N ASP A 85 9.89 18.71 -0.88
CA ASP A 85 10.16 19.28 -2.21
C ASP A 85 9.68 18.35 -3.32
N TRP A 86 9.97 17.04 -3.25
CA TRP A 86 9.53 16.09 -4.28
C TRP A 86 7.99 15.95 -4.36
N LEU A 87 7.30 15.90 -3.22
CA LEU A 87 5.84 15.84 -3.16
C LEU A 87 5.23 17.12 -3.76
N PHE A 88 5.73 18.29 -3.35
CA PHE A 88 5.24 19.56 -3.87
C PHE A 88 5.62 19.78 -5.35
N ASN A 89 6.77 19.27 -5.81
CA ASN A 89 7.16 19.32 -7.22
C ASN A 89 6.35 18.35 -8.10
N SER A 90 5.67 17.37 -7.50
CA SER A 90 4.72 16.50 -8.21
C SER A 90 3.34 17.14 -8.38
N LEU A 91 3.11 18.33 -7.79
CA LEU A 91 1.95 19.17 -8.06
C LEU A 91 2.15 19.91 -9.39
N GLY A 92 1.41 19.51 -10.41
CA GLY A 92 1.22 20.28 -11.62
C GLY A 92 0.13 21.35 -11.48
N GLN A 93 -0.01 22.18 -12.50
CA GLN A 93 -1.14 23.10 -12.64
C GLN A 93 -1.92 22.79 -13.92
N THR A 94 -3.24 22.67 -13.82
CA THR A 94 -4.15 22.56 -14.96
C THR A 94 -5.31 23.54 -14.76
N GLU A 95 -5.58 24.39 -15.76
CA GLU A 95 -6.67 25.39 -15.70
C GLU A 95 -6.72 26.21 -14.39
N GLY A 96 -5.55 26.54 -13.82
CA GLY A 96 -5.45 27.29 -12.55
C GLY A 96 -5.75 26.48 -11.28
N LYS A 97 -5.95 25.17 -11.39
CA LYS A 97 -6.09 24.24 -10.26
C LYS A 97 -4.83 23.40 -10.11
N PRO A 98 -4.31 23.20 -8.90
CA PRO A 98 -3.26 22.22 -8.67
C PRO A 98 -3.80 20.82 -8.96
N TYR A 99 -3.02 19.99 -9.64
CA TYR A 99 -3.27 18.55 -9.79
C TYR A 99 -1.99 17.80 -9.40
N ILE A 100 -2.11 16.55 -8.95
CA ILE A 100 -0.94 15.69 -8.74
C ILE A 100 -0.92 14.66 -9.85
N GLU A 101 0.19 14.57 -10.59
CA GLU A 101 0.40 13.45 -11.49
C GLU A 101 0.93 12.27 -10.69
N TRP A 102 0.09 11.24 -10.54
CA TRP A 102 0.47 10.09 -9.75
C TRP A 102 1.38 9.15 -10.54
N ALA A 103 2.51 8.75 -9.95
CA ALA A 103 3.36 7.69 -10.48
C ALA A 103 2.65 6.32 -10.37
N THR A 104 1.72 6.05 -11.28
CA THR A 104 0.83 4.86 -11.28
C THR A 104 1.60 3.55 -11.20
N GLU A 105 2.75 3.44 -11.88
CA GLU A 105 3.59 2.24 -11.82
C GLU A 105 4.10 1.97 -10.39
N THR A 106 4.48 3.02 -9.66
CA THR A 106 4.92 2.90 -8.26
C THR A 106 3.77 2.43 -7.38
N LEU A 107 2.56 2.94 -7.61
CA LEU A 107 1.38 2.50 -6.86
C LEU A 107 1.05 1.04 -7.14
N GLN A 108 1.07 0.65 -8.41
CA GLN A 108 0.83 -0.70 -8.84
C GLN A 108 1.84 -1.68 -8.23
N ARG A 109 3.14 -1.35 -8.20
CA ARG A 109 4.16 -2.21 -7.56
C ARG A 109 3.84 -2.50 -6.10
N VAL A 110 3.41 -1.50 -5.33
CA VAL A 110 3.05 -1.68 -3.91
C VAL A 110 1.78 -2.51 -3.78
N ALA A 111 0.75 -2.23 -4.57
CA ALA A 111 -0.50 -2.99 -4.54
C ALA A 111 -0.28 -4.47 -4.91
N LEU A 112 0.52 -4.74 -5.95
CA LEU A 112 0.90 -6.11 -6.33
C LEU A 112 1.70 -6.81 -5.24
N LYS A 113 2.61 -6.11 -4.55
CA LYS A 113 3.35 -6.66 -3.40
C LYS A 113 2.41 -7.07 -2.26
N ILE A 114 1.43 -6.23 -1.94
CA ILE A 114 0.41 -6.53 -0.91
C ILE A 114 -0.40 -7.75 -1.32
N ALA A 115 -0.96 -7.75 -2.54
CA ALA A 115 -1.75 -8.86 -3.05
C ALA A 115 -0.96 -10.17 -3.15
N ALA A 116 0.33 -10.14 -3.52
CA ALA A 116 1.19 -11.34 -3.49
C ALA A 116 1.39 -11.88 -2.05
N GLY A 117 1.52 -10.99 -1.07
CA GLY A 117 1.57 -11.37 0.34
C GLY A 117 0.27 -12.01 0.84
N LEU A 118 -0.88 -11.48 0.42
CA LEU A 118 -2.19 -12.03 0.74
C LEU A 118 -2.46 -13.35 0.01
N ALA A 119 -2.01 -13.47 -1.24
CA ALA A 119 -2.10 -14.70 -2.02
C ALA A 119 -1.43 -15.87 -1.31
N HIS A 120 -0.24 -15.64 -0.75
CA HIS A 120 0.44 -16.61 0.09
C HIS A 120 -0.38 -17.01 1.33
N LYS A 121 -1.07 -16.06 1.96
CA LYS A 121 -1.88 -16.32 3.16
C LYS A 121 -3.11 -17.17 2.88
N ILE A 122 -3.81 -16.89 1.78
CA ILE A 122 -5.06 -17.58 1.43
C ILE A 122 -4.83 -18.76 0.46
N SER A 123 -3.55 -19.08 0.18
CA SER A 123 -3.12 -20.19 -0.69
C SER A 123 -3.69 -20.12 -2.12
N VAL A 124 -3.60 -18.95 -2.74
CA VAL A 124 -3.94 -18.74 -4.16
C VAL A 124 -2.73 -18.24 -4.94
N GLU A 125 -2.82 -18.27 -6.27
CA GLU A 125 -1.77 -17.73 -7.13
C GLU A 125 -1.65 -16.20 -6.97
N PRO A 126 -0.42 -15.65 -6.92
CA PRO A 126 -0.22 -14.21 -6.85
C PRO A 126 -0.63 -13.53 -8.16
N PRO A 127 -1.02 -12.24 -8.11
CA PRO A 127 -1.31 -11.48 -9.33
C PRO A 127 -0.04 -11.36 -10.20
N GLN A 128 -0.25 -11.28 -11.51
CA GLN A 128 0.83 -11.14 -12.49
C GLN A 128 1.27 -9.67 -12.57
N SER A 129 2.50 -9.43 -13.02
CA SER A 129 3.03 -8.06 -13.15
C SER A 129 2.27 -7.20 -14.17
N ASN A 130 1.58 -7.82 -15.11
CA ASN A 130 0.74 -7.16 -16.11
C ASN A 130 -0.73 -7.01 -15.68
N SER A 131 -1.10 -7.41 -14.47
CA SER A 131 -2.44 -7.20 -13.92
C SER A 131 -2.78 -5.71 -13.86
N SER A 132 -3.99 -5.34 -14.29
CA SER A 132 -4.44 -3.95 -14.25
C SER A 132 -4.63 -3.45 -12.81
N PHE A 133 -4.46 -2.15 -12.60
CA PHE A 133 -4.61 -1.46 -11.32
C PHE A 133 -5.58 -0.30 -11.48
N THR A 134 -6.49 -0.14 -10.52
CA THR A 134 -7.40 1.01 -10.46
C THR A 134 -7.53 1.46 -9.01
N LEU A 135 -7.46 2.78 -8.79
CA LEU A 135 -7.78 3.42 -7.53
C LEU A 135 -9.21 3.96 -7.64
N GLU A 136 -10.07 3.58 -6.69
CA GLU A 136 -11.48 3.96 -6.64
C GLU A 136 -11.77 4.55 -5.24
N GLU A 137 -12.59 5.60 -5.20
CA GLU A 137 -13.27 5.99 -3.96
C GLU A 137 -14.29 4.90 -3.58
N SER A 138 -14.45 4.64 -2.30
CA SER A 138 -15.38 3.62 -1.81
C SER A 138 -16.09 4.14 -0.56
N GLU A 139 -17.41 4.16 -0.56
CA GLU A 139 -18.19 4.36 0.67
C GLU A 139 -18.36 2.98 1.35
N GLY A 140 -17.33 2.46 2.01
CA GLY A 140 -17.45 1.22 2.80
C GLY A 140 -16.26 0.26 2.77
N ARG A 141 -16.41 -0.86 3.49
CA ARG A 141 -15.41 -1.94 3.65
C ARG A 141 -15.67 -3.09 2.68
N GLY A 142 -14.61 -3.82 2.33
CA GLY A 142 -14.74 -5.14 1.72
C GLY A 142 -15.49 -6.12 2.61
N GLU A 143 -16.31 -6.97 2.01
CA GLU A 143 -17.16 -7.97 2.71
C GLU A 143 -16.36 -9.11 3.38
N TYR A 144 -15.06 -9.26 3.10
CA TYR A 144 -14.24 -10.38 3.57
C TYR A 144 -12.99 -9.95 4.36
N GLU A 145 -12.66 -10.80 5.35
CA GLU A 145 -11.48 -10.80 6.24
C GLU A 145 -10.97 -9.42 6.72
N MET A 146 -11.35 -9.05 7.95
CA MET A 146 -10.81 -7.87 8.64
C MET A 146 -9.49 -8.25 9.32
N TRP A 147 -8.38 -7.73 8.79
CA TRP A 147 -7.04 -8.00 9.30
C TRP A 147 -6.54 -6.92 10.24
N ALA A 148 -6.94 -5.69 9.96
CA ALA A 148 -6.86 -4.56 10.86
C ALA A 148 -8.15 -3.73 10.67
N PRO A 149 -8.55 -2.91 11.65
CA PRO A 149 -9.63 -1.94 11.46
C PRO A 149 -9.41 -1.01 10.26
N ASP A 150 -8.16 -0.87 9.82
CA ASP A 150 -7.71 0.02 8.75
C ASP A 150 -7.56 -0.66 7.38
N PHE A 151 -7.67 -2.00 7.34
CA PHE A 151 -7.39 -2.76 6.14
C PHE A 151 -8.22 -4.05 6.05
N SER A 152 -8.89 -4.22 4.91
CA SER A 152 -9.54 -5.46 4.51
C SER A 152 -9.27 -5.76 3.05
N PHE A 153 -9.55 -6.99 2.63
CA PHE A 153 -9.41 -7.37 1.23
C PHE A 153 -10.42 -8.44 0.81
N SER A 154 -10.66 -8.53 -0.50
CA SER A 154 -11.43 -9.61 -1.11
C SER A 154 -10.62 -10.21 -2.26
N TYR A 155 -10.87 -11.50 -2.52
CA TYR A 155 -10.32 -12.21 -3.66
C TYR A 155 -11.42 -13.05 -4.32
N PHE A 156 -11.64 -12.82 -5.61
CA PHE A 156 -12.59 -13.62 -6.41
C PHE A 156 -12.10 -13.75 -7.85
N GLN A 157 -11.87 -14.99 -8.30
CA GLN A 157 -11.49 -15.29 -9.69
C GLN A 157 -10.28 -14.46 -10.21
N GLY A 158 -9.24 -14.31 -9.40
CA GLY A 158 -8.04 -13.53 -9.77
C GLY A 158 -8.15 -12.03 -9.54
N ARG A 159 -9.35 -11.51 -9.23
CA ARG A 159 -9.57 -10.10 -8.87
C ARG A 159 -9.26 -9.90 -7.38
N TRP A 160 -8.44 -8.90 -7.08
CA TRP A 160 -8.19 -8.43 -5.73
C TRP A 160 -8.84 -7.07 -5.52
N GLU A 161 -9.44 -6.89 -4.35
CA GLU A 161 -9.89 -5.59 -3.87
C GLU A 161 -9.26 -5.35 -2.51
N LEU A 162 -8.57 -4.22 -2.35
CA LEU A 162 -7.86 -3.85 -1.15
C LEU A 162 -8.47 -2.55 -0.61
N TRP A 163 -9.02 -2.57 0.59
CA TRP A 163 -9.59 -1.39 1.23
C TRP A 163 -8.64 -0.84 2.29
N PHE A 164 -8.49 0.47 2.30
CA PHE A 164 -7.77 1.24 3.30
C PHE A 164 -8.71 2.28 3.91
N PHE A 165 -8.81 2.30 5.25
CA PHE A 165 -9.53 3.33 6.01
C PHE A 165 -10.98 3.57 5.55
N ASP A 166 -11.65 2.52 5.09
CA ASP A 166 -13.06 2.49 4.65
C ASP A 166 -13.43 3.41 3.48
N SER A 167 -12.45 4.11 2.93
CA SER A 167 -12.68 5.22 1.99
C SER A 167 -11.84 5.10 0.72
N VAL A 168 -10.73 4.35 0.76
CA VAL A 168 -9.87 4.09 -0.40
C VAL A 168 -9.94 2.62 -0.78
N LYS A 169 -10.27 2.34 -2.05
CA LYS A 169 -10.29 0.99 -2.60
C LYS A 169 -9.34 0.89 -3.78
N ILE A 170 -8.50 -0.14 -3.78
CA ILE A 170 -7.66 -0.52 -4.91
C ILE A 170 -8.20 -1.80 -5.51
N VAL A 171 -8.35 -1.82 -6.83
CA VAL A 171 -8.76 -2.99 -7.59
C VAL A 171 -7.61 -3.46 -8.45
N ILE A 172 -7.26 -4.74 -8.33
CA ILE A 172 -6.31 -5.42 -9.21
C ILE A 172 -7.07 -6.48 -10.00
N LYS A 173 -7.03 -6.42 -11.33
CA LYS A 173 -7.68 -7.42 -12.19
C LYS A 173 -6.62 -8.21 -12.97
N PRO A 174 -6.83 -9.51 -13.21
CA PRO A 174 -5.96 -10.27 -14.08
C PRO A 174 -5.90 -9.64 -15.47
N ALA A 175 -4.77 -9.84 -16.15
CA ALA A 175 -4.58 -9.39 -17.52
C ALA A 175 -5.44 -10.16 -18.52
#